data_AF-A0A921TZW5-F1
#
_entry.id   AF-A0A921TZW5-F1
#
_cell.length_a   1.000
_cell.length_b   1.000
_cell.length_c   1.000
_cell.angle_alpha   90.00
_cell.angle_beta   90.00
_cell.angle_gamma   90.00
#
_symmetry.space_group_name_H-M   'P 1'
#
loop_
_entity.id
_entity.type
_entity.pdbx_description
1 polymer ?
#
loop_
_entity_poly.entity_id
_entity_poly.type
_entity_poly.pdbx_seq_one_letter_code
_entity_poly.pdbx_strand_id
1 'polypeptide(L)'
;MGTPLYMDPEFATGELTCQSDVYSFGIVVLHLLTGKPPVVFWQLWKARNNAIFRHEQTSIHQFLAACKATAELWRFRLPISKRAIPDTWCSFFHQARQGIG
;
A
#
# COMPACT_ATOMS: atom_id res chain seq x y z
N MET A 1 12.51 4.14 -19.10
CA MET A 1 11.27 4.62 -18.45
C MET A 1 10.64 3.43 -17.76
N GLY A 2 10.56 3.39 -16.42
CA GLY A 2 9.91 2.28 -15.71
C GLY A 2 8.38 2.40 -15.76
N THR A 3 7.67 1.29 -15.55
CA THR A 3 6.20 1.29 -15.50
C THR A 3 5.74 1.86 -14.16
N PRO A 4 4.98 2.98 -14.12
CA PRO A 4 4.70 3.74 -12.88
C PRO A 4 4.13 2.91 -11.73
N LEU A 5 3.40 1.84 -12.04
CA LEU A 5 2.77 0.95 -11.06
C LEU A 5 3.74 0.03 -10.31
N TYR A 6 4.95 -0.14 -10.81
CA TYR A 6 5.99 -1.01 -10.25
C TYR A 6 7.17 -0.21 -9.71
N MET A 7 7.20 1.08 -10.00
CA MET A 7 8.30 1.95 -9.68
C MET A 7 8.30 2.28 -8.18
N ASP A 8 9.47 2.27 -7.58
CA ASP A 8 9.69 2.86 -6.27
C ASP A 8 9.21 4.33 -6.32
N PRO A 9 8.23 4.73 -5.51
CA PRO A 9 7.69 6.09 -5.58
C PRO A 9 8.68 7.19 -5.21
N GLU A 10 9.84 6.82 -4.67
CA GLU A 10 10.93 7.72 -4.33
C GLU A 10 12.05 7.71 -5.38
N PHE A 11 11.93 6.86 -6.40
CA PHE A 11 12.66 6.99 -7.67
C PHE A 11 12.31 8.29 -8.43
N ALA A 12 11.43 9.13 -7.86
CA ALA A 12 11.15 10.48 -8.34
C ALA A 12 12.40 11.38 -8.46
N THR A 13 13.47 11.10 -7.71
CA THR A 13 14.76 11.82 -7.81
C THR A 13 15.60 11.37 -9.01
N GLY A 14 15.24 10.25 -9.65
CA GLY A 14 15.99 9.65 -10.76
C GLY A 14 17.20 8.80 -10.34
N GLU A 15 17.49 8.69 -9.04
CA GLU A 15 18.56 7.84 -8.54
C GLU A 15 18.10 6.39 -8.40
N LEU A 16 18.70 5.51 -9.21
CA LEU A 16 18.46 4.08 -9.15
C LEU A 16 19.31 3.49 -8.03
N THR A 17 18.65 2.92 -7.02
CA THR A 17 19.32 2.27 -5.89
C THR A 17 18.97 0.79 -5.85
N CYS A 18 19.82 -0.03 -5.22
CA CYS A 18 19.52 -1.45 -4.99
C CYS A 18 18.18 -1.64 -4.26
N GLN A 19 17.80 -0.69 -3.40
CA GLN A 19 16.53 -0.69 -2.66
C GLN A 19 15.34 -0.50 -3.61
N SER A 20 15.46 0.37 -4.62
CA SER A 20 14.43 0.61 -5.64
C SER A 20 14.20 -0.62 -6.54
N ASP A 21 15.26 -1.38 -6.84
CA ASP A 21 15.16 -2.65 -7.57
C ASP A 21 14.47 -3.74 -6.74
N VAL A 22 14.86 -3.87 -5.46
CA VAL A 22 14.19 -4.79 -4.51
C VAL A 22 12.72 -4.42 -4.31
N TYR A 23 12.40 -3.12 -4.29
CA TYR A 23 11.03 -2.64 -4.25
C TYR A 23 10.24 -3.16 -5.46
N SER A 24 10.75 -2.88 -6.66
CA SER A 24 10.08 -3.20 -7.93
C SER A 24 9.89 -4.71 -8.10
N PHE A 25 10.91 -5.51 -7.76
CA PHE A 25 10.84 -6.97 -7.80
C PHE A 25 9.74 -7.53 -6.90
N GLY A 26 9.61 -7.02 -5.67
CA GLY A 26 8.58 -7.49 -4.76
C GLY A 26 7.15 -7.18 -5.19
N ILE A 27 6.93 -6.02 -5.84
CA ILE A 27 5.65 -5.69 -6.45
C ILE A 27 5.31 -6.67 -7.59
N VAL A 28 6.29 -7.04 -8.42
CA VAL A 28 6.12 -8.05 -9.48
C VAL A 28 5.75 -9.42 -8.89
N VAL A 29 6.47 -9.87 -7.87
CA VAL A 29 6.17 -11.15 -7.19
C VAL A 29 4.75 -11.16 -6.62
N LEU A 30 4.33 -10.10 -5.93
CA LEU A 30 2.98 -9.98 -5.38
C LEU A 30 1.90 -9.96 -6.49
N HIS A 31 2.17 -9.27 -7.59
CA HIS A 31 1.28 -9.25 -8.74
C HIS A 31 1.10 -10.66 -9.32
N LEU A 32 2.19 -11.40 -9.53
CA LEU A 32 2.16 -12.76 -10.07
C LEU A 32 1.45 -13.75 -9.14
N LEU A 33 1.73 -13.70 -7.83
CA LEU A 33 1.15 -14.64 -6.86
C LEU A 33 -0.36 -14.43 -6.65
N THR A 34 -0.84 -13.19 -6.76
CA THR A 34 -2.22 -12.86 -6.40
C THR A 34 -3.13 -12.61 -7.60
N GLY A 35 -2.56 -12.38 -8.79
CA GLY A 35 -3.27 -11.89 -9.97
C GLY A 35 -3.93 -10.52 -9.77
N LYS A 36 -3.63 -9.82 -8.65
CA LYS A 36 -4.20 -8.50 -8.35
C LYS A 36 -3.27 -7.41 -8.87
N PRO A 37 -3.80 -6.27 -9.35
CA PRO A 37 -2.93 -5.22 -9.86
C PRO A 37 -2.00 -4.62 -8.79
N PRO A 38 -0.80 -4.18 -9.17
CA PRO A 38 0.25 -3.67 -8.28
C PRO A 38 -0.21 -2.60 -7.28
N VAL A 39 -1.12 -1.73 -7.72
CA VAL A 39 -1.68 -0.63 -6.91
C VAL A 39 -2.28 -1.09 -5.59
N VAL A 40 -2.73 -2.34 -5.49
CA VAL A 40 -3.31 -2.91 -4.26
C VAL A 40 -2.25 -3.09 -3.18
N PHE A 41 -1.00 -3.33 -3.57
CA PHE A 41 0.10 -3.65 -2.66
C PHE A 41 1.03 -2.47 -2.41
N TRP A 42 0.98 -1.46 -3.28
CA TRP A 42 1.91 -0.34 -3.28
C TRP A 42 2.05 0.35 -1.92
N GLN A 43 0.94 0.69 -1.25
CA GLN A 43 0.97 1.36 0.07
C GLN A 43 1.59 0.49 1.17
N LEU A 44 1.21 -0.79 1.23
CA LEU A 44 1.72 -1.73 2.24
C LEU A 44 3.22 -2.03 2.01
N TRP A 45 3.61 -2.22 0.76
CA TRP A 45 4.99 -2.49 0.39
C TRP A 45 5.88 -1.27 0.61
N LYS A 46 5.36 -0.06 0.33
CA LYS A 46 6.03 1.21 0.67
C LYS A 46 6.27 1.34 2.17
N ALA A 47 5.23 1.18 2.99
CA ALA A 47 5.36 1.26 4.44
C ALA A 47 6.39 0.26 4.98
N ARG A 48 6.36 -0.98 4.49
CA ARG A 48 7.33 -2.02 4.87
C ARG A 48 8.75 -1.68 4.46
N ASN A 49 8.97 -1.23 3.23
CA ASN A 49 10.31 -0.90 2.73
C ASN A 49 10.90 0.31 3.47
N ASN A 50 10.09 1.33 3.77
CA ASN A 50 10.54 2.47 4.58
C ASN A 50 10.95 2.04 6.00
N ALA A 51 10.19 1.15 6.63
CA ALA A 51 10.52 0.62 7.95
C ALA A 51 11.84 -0.18 7.95
N ILE A 52 12.07 -1.02 6.93
CA ILE A 52 13.25 -1.90 6.86
C ILE A 52 14.50 -1.13 6.43
N PHE A 53 14.41 -0.33 5.37
CA PHE A 53 15.59 0.28 4.73
C PHE A 53 15.92 1.67 5.26
N ARG A 54 14.96 2.36 5.88
CA ARG A 54 15.14 3.74 6.35
C ARG A 54 14.94 3.90 7.85
N HIS A 55 14.63 2.82 8.56
CA HIS A 55 14.28 2.87 9.98
C HIS A 55 13.17 3.88 10.29
N GLU A 56 12.30 4.14 9.31
CA GLU A 56 11.24 5.13 9.44
C GLU A 56 10.12 4.52 10.29
N GLN A 57 9.91 5.05 11.50
CA GLN A 57 8.82 4.59 12.35
C GLN A 57 7.50 5.17 11.84
N THR A 58 6.69 4.31 11.24
CA THR A 58 5.32 4.68 10.88
C THR A 58 4.50 4.83 12.17
N SER A 59 3.94 6.01 12.40
CA SER A 59 3.03 6.19 13.54
C SER A 59 1.78 5.33 13.34
N ILE A 60 1.17 4.90 14.44
CA ILE A 60 -0.07 4.12 14.38
C ILE A 60 -1.16 4.85 13.58
N HIS A 61 -1.22 6.19 13.63
CA HIS A 61 -2.16 6.97 12.83
C HIS A 61 -1.90 6.88 11.33
N GLN A 62 -0.63 6.92 10.90
CA GLN A 62 -0.26 6.77 9.50
C GLN A 62 -0.51 5.35 8.99
N PHE A 63 -0.23 4.35 9.82
CA PHE A 63 -0.52 2.95 9.52
C PHE A 63 -2.03 2.73 9.30
N LEU A 64 -2.87 3.20 10.23
CA LEU A 64 -4.33 3.08 10.13
C LEU A 64 -4.89 3.84 8.90
N ALA A 65 -4.30 4.99 8.55
CA ALA A 65 -4.66 5.71 7.33
C ALA A 65 -4.33 4.90 6.06
N ALA A 66 -3.17 4.24 6.01
CA ALA A 66 -2.79 3.38 4.88
C ALA A 66 -3.70 2.14 4.75
N CYS A 67 -4.09 1.53 5.89
CA CYS A 67 -5.06 0.45 5.91
C CYS A 67 -6.43 0.88 5.35
N LYS A 68 -6.92 2.06 5.75
CA LYS A 68 -8.17 2.64 5.21
C LYS A 68 -8.09 2.83 3.70
N ALA A 69 -7.04 3.48 3.20
CA ALA A 69 -6.85 3.71 1.76
C ALA A 69 -6.82 2.39 0.96
N THR A 70 -6.20 1.35 1.52
CA THR A 70 -6.17 0.02 0.89
C THR A 70 -7.57 -0.61 0.82
N ALA A 71 -8.36 -0.50 1.89
CA ALA A 71 -9.75 -0.97 1.91
C ALA A 71 -10.63 -0.20 0.90
N GLU A 72 -10.43 1.11 0.73
CA GLU A 72 -11.16 1.91 -0.27
C GLU A 72 -10.88 1.43 -1.70
N LEU A 73 -9.63 1.07 -2.01
CA LEU A 73 -9.28 0.50 -3.32
C LEU A 73 -9.99 -0.83 -3.59
N TRP A 74 -10.26 -1.63 -2.55
CA TRP A 74 -11.02 -2.88 -2.68
C TRP A 74 -12.50 -2.65 -3.02
N ARG A 75 -13.08 -1.52 -2.59
CA ARG A 75 -14.46 -1.14 -2.94
C ARG A 75 -14.69 -1.09 -4.45
N PHE A 76 -13.70 -0.65 -5.21
CA PHE A 76 -13.78 -0.55 -6.67
C PHE A 76 -13.52 -1.89 -7.39
N ARG A 77 -13.03 -2.91 -6.69
CA ARG A 77 -12.71 -4.23 -7.26
C ARG A 77 -13.75 -5.31 -6.99
N LEU A 78 -14.64 -5.07 -6.03
CA LEU A 78 -15.69 -6.01 -5.67
C LEU A 78 -17.00 -5.72 -6.44
N PRO A 79 -17.80 -6.77 -6.74
CA PRO A 79 -19.17 -6.58 -7.21
C PRO A 79 -19.94 -5.66 -6.27
N ILE A 80 -20.92 -4.92 -6.80
CA ILE A 80 -21.72 -3.95 -6.02
C ILE A 80 -22.33 -4.62 -4.78
N SER A 81 -22.80 -5.87 -4.91
CA SER A 81 -23.37 -6.68 -3.82
C SER A 81 -22.40 -7.00 -2.68
N LYS A 82 -21.09 -6.80 -2.86
CA LYS A 82 -20.04 -7.09 -1.87
C LYS A 82 -19.33 -5.83 -1.34
N ARG A 83 -19.75 -4.63 -1.74
CA ARG A 83 -19.12 -3.36 -1.32
C ARG A 83 -19.24 -3.06 0.17
N ALA A 84 -20.24 -3.61 0.86
CA ALA A 84 -20.38 -3.47 2.30
C ALA A 84 -19.14 -3.94 3.10
N ILE A 85 -18.39 -4.91 2.56
CA ILE A 85 -17.19 -5.46 3.22
C ILE A 85 -16.08 -4.40 3.35
N PRO A 86 -15.56 -3.81 2.26
CA PRO A 86 -14.55 -2.76 2.36
C PRO A 86 -15.08 -1.51 3.06
N ASP A 87 -16.35 -1.15 2.92
CA ASP A 87 -16.94 0.00 3.62
C ASP A 87 -16.89 -0.18 5.17
N THR A 88 -17.12 -1.41 5.64
CA THR A 88 -16.99 -1.76 7.06
C THR A 88 -15.55 -1.59 7.55
N TRP A 89 -14.58 -2.09 6.79
CA TRP A 89 -13.16 -1.92 7.12
C TRP A 89 -12.73 -0.45 7.11
N CYS A 90 -13.20 0.35 6.14
CA CYS A 90 -12.90 1.78 6.08
C CYS A 90 -13.41 2.53 7.32
N SER A 91 -14.62 2.20 7.77
CA SER A 91 -15.22 2.77 8.98
C SER A 91 -14.44 2.38 10.23
N PHE A 92 -14.07 1.11 10.35
CA PHE A 92 -13.27 0.60 11.46
C PHE A 92 -11.92 1.32 11.57
N PHE A 93 -11.14 1.38 10.48
CA PHE A 93 -9.83 2.05 10.50
C PHE A 93 -9.94 3.54 10.77
N HIS A 94 -11.01 4.19 10.30
CA HIS A 94 -11.27 5.59 10.60
C HIS A 94 -11.52 5.82 12.10
N GLN A 95 -12.34 4.97 12.73
CA GLN A 95 -12.63 5.04 14.17
C GLN A 95 -11.39 4.73 15.01
N ALA A 96 -10.66 3.66 14.68
CA ALA A 96 -9.43 3.29 15.37
C ALA A 96 -8.41 4.44 15.37
N ARG A 97 -8.34 5.20 14.26
CA ARG A 97 -7.43 6.35 14.15
C ARG A 97 -7.84 7.53 15.04
N GLN A 98 -9.11 7.66 15.40
CA GLN A 98 -9.61 8.73 16.28
C GLN A 98 -9.60 8.35 17.76
N GLY A 99 -9.62 7.06 18.09
CA GLY A 99 -9.70 6.56 19.46
C GLY A 99 -8.35 6.31 20.14
N ILE A 100 -7.23 6.43 19.42
CA ILE A 100 -5.89 6.25 19.98
C ILE A 100 -5.35 7.65 20.33
N GLY A 101 -5.19 7.92 21.62
CA GLY A 101 -4.57 9.12 22.19
C GLY A 101 -3.18 8.83 22.76
#